data_AF-A0AAV7AZK4-F1
#
_entry.id   AF-A0AAV7AZK4-F1
#
_cell.length_a   1.000
_cell.length_b   1.000
_cell.length_c   1.000
_cell.angle_alpha   90.00
_cell.angle_beta   90.00
_cell.angle_gamma   90.00
#
_symmetry.space_group_name_H-M   'P 1'
#
loop_
_entity.id
_entity.type
_entity.pdbx_description
1 polymer ?
#
loop_
_entity_poly.entity_id
_entity_poly.type
_entity_poly.pdbx_seq_one_letter_code
_entity_poly.pdbx_strand_id
1 'polypeptide(L)'
;MLVGTLLWKIKPGWRQQRLYRLESDGMTIWYESKAKKARSKQIFSVLHIESIREGRQSEGLRRNGRRFPESCCFSISFMGRKGNLDLAASTEQEARSWVQGLRKLMERALAMSQTEKLVQYPFEKTW
;
A
#
# COMPACT_ATOMS: atom_id res chain seq x y z
N MET A 1 -1.07 2.03 -11.62
CA MET A 1 -0.53 1.01 -10.67
C MET A 1 0.00 -0.24 -11.35
N LEU A 2 -0.65 -0.80 -12.40
CA LEU A 2 -0.19 -2.04 -13.06
C LEU A 2 1.17 -1.91 -13.78
N VAL A 3 1.39 -0.81 -14.53
CA VAL A 3 2.69 -0.50 -15.15
C VAL A 3 3.77 -0.24 -14.09
N GLY A 4 3.37 0.16 -12.90
CA GLY A 4 4.22 0.55 -11.79
C GLY A 4 4.62 2.03 -11.79
N THR A 5 5.18 2.47 -10.67
CA THR A 5 5.64 3.85 -10.46
C THR A 5 6.89 3.83 -9.59
N LEU A 6 7.87 4.68 -9.91
CA LEU A 6 9.02 4.91 -9.05
C LEU A 6 8.62 5.82 -7.89
N LEU A 7 8.53 5.26 -6.69
CA LEU A 7 8.21 6.01 -5.47
C LEU A 7 9.41 6.06 -4.55
N TRP A 8 9.59 7.19 -3.87
CA TRP A 8 10.57 7.35 -2.81
C TRP A 8 10.09 6.67 -1.54
N LYS A 9 10.75 5.58 -1.13
CA LYS A 9 10.61 5.03 0.22
C LYS A 9 11.40 5.87 1.21
N ILE A 10 10.73 6.34 2.26
CA ILE A 10 11.31 7.26 3.25
C ILE A 10 11.48 6.54 4.59
N LYS A 11 12.65 6.73 5.22
CA LYS A 11 13.00 6.25 6.56
C LYS A 11 13.83 7.32 7.30
N PRO A 12 14.03 7.19 8.63
CA PRO A 12 15.00 8.01 9.34
C PRO A 12 16.38 7.95 8.69
N GLY A 13 16.94 9.11 8.35
CA GLY A 13 18.28 9.24 7.75
C GLY A 13 18.45 8.70 6.32
N TRP A 14 17.42 8.09 5.72
CA TRP A 14 17.56 7.46 4.40
C TRP A 14 16.29 7.52 3.57
N ARG A 15 16.46 7.65 2.25
CA ARG A 15 15.39 7.57 1.27
C ARG A 15 15.91 6.98 -0.04
N GLN A 16 15.06 6.25 -0.75
CA GLN A 16 15.43 5.65 -2.03
C GLN A 16 14.21 5.43 -2.91
N GLN A 17 14.35 5.71 -4.20
CA GLN A 17 13.39 5.27 -5.20
C GLN A 17 13.35 3.75 -5.30
N ARG A 18 12.12 3.21 -5.35
CA ARG A 18 11.80 1.82 -5.64
C ARG A 18 10.68 1.80 -6.66
N LEU A 19 10.72 0.85 -7.59
CA LEU A 19 9.54 0.56 -8.40
C LEU A 19 8.52 -0.17 -7.54
N TYR A 20 7.29 0.35 -7.50
CA TYR A 20 6.11 -0.30 -6.92
C TYR A 20 5.12 -0.60 -8.04
N ARG A 21 4.48 -1.77 -8.02
CA ARG A 21 3.42 -2.10 -8.99
C ARG A 21 2.38 -3.03 -8.38
N LEU A 22 1.17 -2.95 -8.90
CA LEU A 22 0.12 -3.94 -8.65
C LEU A 22 0.35 -5.14 -9.57
N GLU A 23 0.38 -6.34 -9.02
CA GLU A 23 0.45 -7.58 -9.80
C GLU A 23 -0.90 -7.91 -10.45
N SER A 24 -0.90 -8.84 -11.41
CA SER A 24 -2.09 -9.18 -12.21
C SER A 24 -3.23 -9.83 -11.40
N ASP A 25 -2.96 -10.33 -10.20
CA ASP A 25 -3.98 -10.84 -9.28
C ASP A 25 -4.88 -9.73 -8.70
N GLY A 26 -4.50 -8.46 -8.88
CA GLY A 26 -5.24 -7.31 -8.39
C GLY A 26 -5.26 -7.19 -6.86
N MET A 27 -4.43 -7.96 -6.14
CA MET A 27 -4.41 -8.01 -4.67
C MET A 27 -3.00 -7.91 -4.10
N THR A 28 -1.97 -8.14 -4.90
CA THR A 28 -0.58 -8.13 -4.46
C THR A 28 0.15 -6.90 -4.99
N ILE A 29 0.77 -6.13 -4.09
CA ILE A 29 1.72 -5.07 -4.47
C ILE A 29 3.12 -5.64 -4.43
N TRP A 30 3.81 -5.62 -5.56
CA TRP A 30 5.24 -5.90 -5.67
C TRP A 30 6.05 -4.61 -5.58
N TYR A 31 7.24 -4.71 -4.99
CA TYR A 31 8.23 -3.63 -5.05
C TYR A 31 9.67 -4.13 -5.12
N GLU A 32 10.54 -3.29 -5.68
CA GLU A 32 11.94 -3.61 -5.85
C GLU A 32 12.71 -3.59 -4.51
N SER A 33 13.57 -4.59 -4.26
CA SER A 33 14.55 -4.59 -3.16
C SER A 33 15.97 -4.45 -3.70
N LYS A 34 16.82 -3.72 -2.97
CA LYS A 34 18.28 -3.64 -3.23
C LYS A 34 19.09 -4.44 -2.19
N ALA A 35 18.44 -5.32 -1.43
CA ALA A 35 19.15 -6.16 -0.47
C ALA A 35 20.06 -7.15 -1.22
N LYS A 36 21.37 -7.08 -0.96
CA LYS A 36 22.44 -7.79 -1.69
C LYS A 36 22.40 -9.33 -1.62
N LYS A 37 21.52 -9.95 -0.84
CA LYS A 37 21.58 -11.41 -0.57
C LYS A 37 20.35 -12.26 -0.88
N ALA A 38 19.26 -11.69 -1.38
CA ALA A 38 18.21 -12.50 -1.99
C ALA A 38 17.34 -11.63 -2.89
N ARG A 39 17.12 -12.06 -4.13
CA ARG A 39 16.07 -11.59 -5.02
C ARG A 39 14.67 -11.97 -4.50
N SER A 40 14.43 -11.87 -3.19
CA SER A 40 13.09 -12.12 -2.65
C SER A 40 12.18 -11.03 -3.19
N LYS A 41 11.22 -11.42 -4.05
CA LYS A 41 10.13 -10.56 -4.50
C LYS A 41 9.52 -9.93 -3.25
N GLN A 42 9.72 -8.63 -3.06
CA GLN A 42 9.13 -7.98 -1.91
C GLN A 42 7.70 -7.67 -2.27
N ILE A 43 6.79 -8.43 -1.68
CA ILE A 43 5.37 -8.31 -1.90
C ILE A 43 4.68 -7.93 -0.60
N PHE A 44 3.52 -7.31 -0.72
CA PHE A 44 2.53 -7.28 0.34
C PHE A 44 1.13 -7.37 -0.26
N SER A 45 0.23 -8.05 0.44
CA SER A 45 -1.17 -8.12 0.07
C SER A 45 -1.90 -6.86 0.50
N VAL A 46 -2.85 -6.40 -0.32
CA VAL A 46 -3.80 -5.35 0.02
C VAL A 46 -4.61 -5.71 1.27
N LEU A 47 -4.85 -7.01 1.53
CA LEU A 47 -5.56 -7.50 2.72
C LEU A 47 -4.87 -7.14 4.03
N HIS A 48 -3.55 -6.89 4.01
CA HIS A 48 -2.80 -6.51 5.19
C HIS A 48 -2.75 -5.00 5.44
N ILE A 49 -3.31 -4.19 4.54
CA ILE A 49 -3.36 -2.75 4.69
C ILE A 49 -4.48 -2.40 5.68
N GLU A 50 -4.13 -1.67 6.73
CA GLU A 50 -5.07 -1.18 7.72
C GLU A 50 -5.64 0.17 7.29
N SER A 51 -4.78 1.11 6.89
CA SER A 51 -5.20 2.46 6.49
C SER A 51 -4.19 3.14 5.59
N ILE A 52 -4.67 4.16 4.87
CA ILE A 52 -3.86 5.00 3.98
C ILE A 52 -4.05 6.45 4.37
N ARG A 53 -2.94 7.14 4.66
CA ARG A 53 -2.93 8.54 5.08
C ARG A 53 -2.28 9.38 4.00
N GLU A 54 -2.98 10.41 3.56
CA GLU A 54 -2.48 11.37 2.57
C GLU A 54 -1.62 12.43 3.22
N GLY A 55 -0.70 13.01 2.46
CA GLY A 55 0.20 14.03 2.97
C GLY A 55 1.23 13.48 3.94
N ARG A 56 1.71 14.35 4.82
CA ARG A 56 2.75 14.02 5.81
C ARG A 56 2.11 13.76 7.16
N GLN A 57 1.13 12.87 7.23
CA GLN A 57 0.38 12.61 8.46
C GLN A 57 1.04 11.56 9.37
N SER A 58 1.91 10.68 8.84
CA SER A 58 2.68 9.76 9.68
C SER A 58 3.79 10.50 10.43
N GLU A 59 4.18 10.00 11.59
CA GLU A 59 5.35 10.52 12.33
C GLU A 59 6.63 10.47 11.50
N GLY A 60 6.82 9.40 10.72
CA GLY A 60 7.98 9.24 9.84
C GLY A 60 8.04 10.28 8.73
N LEU A 61 6.92 10.60 8.07
CA LEU A 61 6.86 11.66 7.07
C LEU A 61 6.94 13.06 7.68
N ARG A 62 6.36 13.30 8.86
CA ARG A 62 6.50 14.60 9.56
C ARG A 62 7.97 14.92 9.85
N ARG A 63 8.74 13.91 10.25
CA ARG A 63 10.16 14.06 10.58
C ARG A 63 11.06 14.06 9.35
N ASN A 64 10.82 13.18 8.38
CA ASN A 64 11.79 12.88 7.30
C ASN A 64 11.31 13.27 5.90
N GLY A 65 10.04 13.64 5.73
CA GLY A 65 9.39 13.91 4.44
C GLY A 65 9.46 15.36 3.96
N ARG A 66 10.09 16.28 4.71
CA ARG A 66 10.11 17.73 4.42
C ARG A 66 10.63 18.10 3.02
N ARG A 67 11.45 17.25 2.40
CA ARG A 67 12.01 17.47 1.06
C ARG A 67 11.01 17.23 -0.08
N PHE A 68 9.85 16.64 0.22
CA PHE A 68 8.82 16.36 -0.77
C PHE A 68 7.62 17.29 -0.54
N PRO A 69 6.96 17.76 -1.61
CA PRO A 69 5.68 18.43 -1.50
C PRO A 69 4.69 17.55 -0.75
N GLU A 70 3.86 18.16 0.10
CA GLU A 70 2.91 17.40 0.91
C GLU A 70 1.92 16.62 0.06
N SER A 71 1.42 17.21 -1.04
CA SER A 71 0.50 16.54 -1.96
C SER A 71 1.11 15.35 -2.71
N CYS A 72 2.45 15.21 -2.71
CA CYS A 72 3.13 14.04 -3.27
C CYS A 72 3.35 12.92 -2.24
N CYS A 73 3.04 13.16 -0.96
CA CYS A 73 3.34 12.23 0.13
C CYS A 73 2.11 11.39 0.53
N PHE A 74 2.36 10.15 0.94
CA PHE A 74 1.34 9.31 1.58
C PHE A 74 2.00 8.18 2.38
N SER A 75 1.23 7.59 3.30
CA SER A 75 1.66 6.47 4.13
C SER A 75 0.67 5.33 4.08
N ILE A 76 1.20 4.10 4.10
CA ILE A 76 0.43 2.87 4.25
C ILE A 76 0.71 2.28 5.63
N SER A 77 -0.33 2.14 6.45
CA SER A 77 -0.28 1.41 7.72
C SER A 77 -0.72 -0.03 7.50
N PHE A 78 -0.06 -0.98 8.15
CA PHE A 78 -0.36 -2.41 8.04
C PHE A 78 -0.93 -2.91 9.36
N MET A 79 -1.80 -3.93 9.29
CA MET A 79 -2.27 -4.61 10.47
C MET A 79 -1.10 -5.25 11.25
N GLY A 80 -1.18 -5.23 12.58
CA GLY A 80 -0.19 -5.84 13.48
C GLY A 80 1.02 -4.95 13.78
N ARG A 81 2.18 -5.57 14.07
CA ARG A 81 3.39 -4.86 14.55
C ARG A 81 4.27 -4.28 13.44
N LYS A 82 3.83 -4.33 12.19
CA LYS A 82 4.63 -3.85 11.06
C LYS A 82 4.54 -2.32 10.98
N GLY A 83 5.69 -1.65 11.01
CA GLY A 83 5.74 -0.19 10.89
C GLY A 83 5.18 0.32 9.56
N ASN A 84 4.80 1.60 9.55
CA ASN A 84 4.26 2.28 8.37
C ASN A 84 5.24 2.24 7.19
N LEU A 85 4.70 2.16 5.98
CA LEU A 85 5.42 2.42 4.74
C LEU A 85 5.17 3.86 4.29
N ASP A 86 6.17 4.71 4.51
CA ASP A 86 6.15 6.12 4.12
C ASP A 86 6.70 6.30 2.70
N LEU A 87 5.92 6.98 1.85
CA LEU A 87 6.18 7.12 0.42
C LEU A 87 6.04 8.57 -0.05
N ALA A 88 6.78 8.93 -1.10
CA ALA A 88 6.53 10.11 -1.90
C ALA A 88 6.61 9.79 -3.39
N ALA A 89 5.65 10.28 -4.16
CA ALA A 89 5.65 10.19 -5.62
C ALA A 89 6.43 11.35 -6.26
N SER A 90 6.67 11.26 -7.57
CA SER A 90 7.33 12.35 -8.30
C SER A 90 6.35 13.49 -8.61
N THR A 91 5.06 13.17 -8.70
CA THR A 91 3.97 14.14 -8.91
C THR A 91 2.79 13.89 -7.97
N GLU A 92 1.98 14.93 -7.75
CA GLU A 92 0.72 14.81 -6.99
C GLU A 92 -0.24 13.82 -7.66
N GLN A 93 -0.31 13.84 -8.99
CA GLN A 93 -1.20 12.95 -9.74
C GLN A 93 -0.84 11.48 -9.53
N GLU A 94 0.44 11.15 -9.48
CA GLU A 94 0.91 9.80 -9.13
C GLU A 94 0.52 9.42 -7.71
N ALA A 95 0.77 10.30 -6.72
CA ALA A 95 0.40 10.05 -5.32
C ALA A 95 -1.11 9.80 -5.19
N ARG A 96 -1.93 10.68 -5.78
CA ARG A 96 -3.39 10.57 -5.81
C ARG A 96 -3.84 9.26 -6.46
N SER A 97 -3.24 8.88 -7.59
CA SER A 97 -3.56 7.64 -8.29
C SER A 97 -3.27 6.40 -7.44
N TRP A 98 -2.16 6.40 -6.69
CA TRP A 98 -1.82 5.32 -5.76
C TRP A 98 -2.79 5.24 -4.59
N VAL A 99 -3.08 6.36 -3.95
CA VAL A 99 -3.99 6.44 -2.81
C VAL A 99 -5.39 5.96 -3.20
N GLN A 100 -5.95 6.50 -4.29
CA GLN A 100 -7.27 6.10 -4.78
C GLN A 100 -7.31 4.64 -5.22
N GLY A 101 -6.28 4.19 -5.94
CA GLY A 101 -6.18 2.81 -6.40
C GLY A 101 -6.15 1.82 -5.22
N LEU A 102 -5.30 2.06 -4.23
CA LEU A 102 -5.22 1.21 -3.05
C LEU A 102 -6.53 1.20 -2.23
N ARG A 103 -7.19 2.34 -2.04
CA ARG A 103 -8.50 2.40 -1.35
C ARG A 103 -9.55 1.55 -2.05
N LYS A 104 -9.67 1.67 -3.37
CA LYS A 104 -10.58 0.84 -4.18
C LYS A 104 -10.29 -0.65 -4.04
N LEU A 105 -9.01 -1.03 -4.00
CA LEU A 105 -8.61 -2.42 -3.80
C LEU A 105 -8.98 -2.93 -2.39
N MET A 106 -8.81 -2.10 -1.36
CA MET A 106 -9.21 -2.43 0.02
C MET A 106 -10.73 -2.64 0.12
N GLU A 107 -11.53 -1.74 -0.47
CA GLU A 107 -13.00 -1.88 -0.52
C GLU A 107 -13.42 -3.18 -1.21
N ARG A 108 -12.81 -3.49 -2.37
CA ARG A 108 -13.05 -4.75 -3.08
C ARG A 108 -12.70 -5.97 -2.22
N ALA A 109 -11.56 -5.95 -1.56
CA ALA A 109 -11.12 -7.02 -0.66
C ALA A 109 -12.12 -7.24 0.51
N LEU A 110 -12.60 -6.17 1.11
CA LEU A 110 -13.62 -6.25 2.17
C LEU A 110 -14.94 -6.83 1.63
N ALA A 111 -15.38 -6.43 0.44
CA ALA A 111 -16.58 -6.97 -0.19
C ALA A 111 -16.47 -8.48 -0.51
N MET A 112 -15.31 -8.94 -0.99
CA MET A 112 -15.06 -10.36 -1.22
C MET A 112 -15.11 -11.16 0.09
N SER A 113 -14.46 -10.67 1.16
CA SER A 113 -14.49 -11.37 2.45
C SER A 113 -15.89 -11.46 3.07
N GLN A 114 -16.76 -10.47 2.83
CA GLN A 114 -18.17 -10.53 3.22
C GLN A 114 -18.95 -11.56 2.41
N THR A 115 -18.69 -11.63 1.11
CA THR A 115 -19.31 -12.62 0.22
C THR A 115 -18.89 -14.04 0.62
N GLU A 116 -17.62 -14.29 0.91
CA GLU A 116 -17.12 -15.59 1.40
C GLU A 116 -17.79 -15.98 2.73
N LYS A 117 -17.96 -15.03 3.67
CA LYS A 117 -18.70 -15.28 4.92
C LYS A 117 -20.17 -15.64 4.66
N LEU A 118 -20.83 -15.00 3.69
CA LEU A 118 -22.20 -15.31 3.31
C LEU A 118 -22.32 -16.68 2.59
N VAL A 119 -21.33 -17.04 1.77
CA VAL A 119 -21.29 -18.35 1.09
C VAL A 119 -21.00 -19.48 2.07
N GLN A 120 -20.20 -19.22 3.12
CA GLN A 120 -19.90 -20.21 4.17
C GLN A 120 -21.06 -20.40 5.18
N TYR A 121 -22.01 -19.46 5.24
CA TYR A 121 -23.30 -19.62 5.92
C TYR A 121 -24.44 -19.68 4.90
N PRO A 122 -24.54 -20.74 4.08
CA PRO A 122 -25.77 -20.94 3.31
C PRO A 122 -26.83 -21.33 4.33
N PHE A 123 -27.68 -20.36 4.68
CA PHE A 123 -29.03 -20.53 5.22
C PHE A 123 -29.41 -22.00 5.45
N GLU A 124 -29.14 -22.51 6.66
CA GLU A 124 -29.89 -23.66 7.18
C GLU A 124 -31.32 -23.15 7.41
N LYS A 125 -32.13 -23.20 6.35
CA LYS A 125 -33.57 -23.05 6.47
C LYS A 125 -34.24 -24.37 6.11
N THR A 126 -35.08 -24.78 7.06
CA THR A 126 -36.24 -25.68 6.96
C THR A 126 -35.87 -27.14 6.72
N TRP A 127 -36.14 -28.07 7.64
CA TRP A 127 -37.36 -28.30 8.44
C TRP A 127 -37.07 -28.70 9.89
#